data_AF-A0A3D2X411-F1
#
_entry.id   AF-A0A3D2X411-F1
#
_cell.length_a   1.000
_cell.length_b   1.000
_cell.length_c   1.000
_cell.angle_alpha   90.00
_cell.angle_beta   90.00
_cell.angle_gamma   90.00
#
_symmetry.space_group_name_H-M   'P 1'
#
loop_
_entity.id
_entity.type
_entity.pdbx_description
1 polymer ?
#
loop_
_entity_poly.entity_id
_entity_poly.type
_entity_poly.pdbx_seq_one_letter_code
_entity_poly.pdbx_strand_id
1 'polypeptide(L)' 'YKMREMLAPIFLNGECVYEAPAVMDIRTYCQEELNTLWDETRRLVNPQDVFVDLSNELYHMKHQLLDSYNARVRE' A
#
# COMPACT_ATOMS: atom_id res chain seq x y z
N TYR A 1 0.41 0.38 19.27
CA TYR A 1 0.27 0.58 17.83
C TYR A 1 -0.58 -0.55 17.27
N LYS A 2 -1.26 -0.36 16.13
CA LYS A 2 -2.00 -1.42 15.41
C LYS A 2 -1.41 -1.56 14.02
N MET A 3 -1.21 -2.78 13.54
CA MET A 3 -0.83 -3.07 12.16
C MET A 3 -2.02 -3.71 11.44
N ARG A 4 -2.24 -3.32 10.18
CA ARG A 4 -3.31 -3.87 9.34
C ARG A 4 -2.73 -4.27 7.99
N GLU A 5 -3.06 -5.47 7.54
CA GLU A 5 -2.82 -5.88 6.16
C GLU A 5 -3.80 -5.15 5.24
N MET A 6 -3.26 -4.45 4.25
CA MET A 6 -4.07 -3.57 3.37
C MET A 6 -4.62 -4.32 2.16
N LEU A 7 -3.93 -5.36 1.69
CA LEU A 7 -4.32 -6.13 0.52
C LEU A 7 -5.23 -7.28 0.96
N ALA A 8 -6.46 -7.31 0.45
CA ALA A 8 -7.39 -8.42 0.62
C ALA A 8 -7.53 -9.18 -0.70
N PRO A 9 -7.54 -10.53 -0.67
CA PRO A 9 -7.73 -11.33 -1.87
C PRO A 9 -9.15 -11.13 -2.42
N ILE A 10 -9.25 -10.75 -3.69
CA ILE A 10 -10.55 -10.64 -4.38
C ILE A 10 -10.86 -11.92 -5.17
N PHE A 11 -9.84 -12.44 -5.86
CA PHE A 11 -9.92 -13.69 -6.61
C PHE A 11 -8.82 -14.65 -6.19
N LEU A 12 -9.18 -15.92 -6.02
CA LEU A 12 -8.23 -17.01 -5.78
C LEU A 12 -8.50 -18.11 -6.80
N ASN A 13 -7.49 -18.48 -7.58
CA ASN A 13 -7.59 -19.53 -8.61
C ASN A 13 -8.76 -19.35 -9.60
N GLY A 14 -9.13 -18.11 -9.91
CA GLY A 14 -10.24 -17.79 -10.80
C GLY A 14 -11.62 -17.70 -10.13
N GLU A 15 -11.72 -17.98 -8.83
CA GLU A 15 -12.96 -17.85 -8.07
C GLU A 15 -13.00 -16.53 -7.29
N CYS A 16 -14.14 -15.83 -7.34
CA CYS A 16 -14.35 -14.60 -6.57
C CYS A 16 -14.63 -14.95 -5.11
N VAL A 17 -13.68 -14.65 -4.22
CA VAL A 17 -13.77 -14.96 -2.78
C VAL A 17 -14.15 -13.74 -1.93
N TYR A 18 -14.25 -12.57 -2.56
CA TYR A 18 -14.62 -11.32 -1.90
C TYR A 18 -16.10 -11.00 -2.10
N GLU A 19 -16.75 -10.59 -1.01
CA GLU A 19 -18.11 -10.09 -1.03
C GLU A 19 -18.10 -8.56 -1.18
N ALA A 20 -18.72 -8.07 -2.25
CA ALA A 20 -18.77 -6.63 -2.52
C ALA A 20 -19.69 -5.93 -1.49
N PRO A 21 -19.17 -4.97 -0.71
CA PRO A 21 -19.98 -4.22 0.25
C PRO A 21 -20.98 -3.30 -0.46
N ALA A 22 -22.03 -2.90 0.25
CA ALA A 22 -22.97 -1.93 -0.30
C ALA A 22 -22.30 -0.55 -0.45
N VAL A 23 -22.77 0.25 -1.41
CA VAL A 23 -22.20 1.57 -1.71
C VAL A 23 -22.17 2.49 -0.47
N MET A 24 -23.18 2.40 0.39
CA MET A 24 -23.25 3.20 1.61
C MET A 24 -22.24 2.77 2.67
N ASP A 25 -21.90 1.47 2.71
CA ASP A 25 -20.87 0.94 3.61
C ASP A 25 -19.49 1.40 3.14
N ILE A 26 -19.23 1.39 1.82
CA ILE A 26 -17.99 1.92 1.22
C ILE A 26 -17.81 3.38 1.59
N ARG A 27 -18.86 4.20 1.45
CA ARG A 27 -18.81 5.63 1.82
C ARG A 27 -18.45 5.82 3.29
N THR A 28 -19.10 5.04 4.17
CA THR A 28 -18.88 5.11 5.61
C THR A 28 -17.44 4.75 5.95
N TYR A 29 -16.96 3.64 5.40
CA TYR A 29 -15.57 3.19 5.55
C TYR A 29 -14.56 4.26 5.09
N CYS A 30 -14.75 4.86 3.90
CA CYS A 30 -13.88 5.93 3.44
C CYS A 30 -13.85 7.14 4.38
N GLN A 31 -15.00 7.53 4.95
CA GLN A 31 -15.07 8.63 5.90
C GLN A 31 -14.35 8.32 7.21
N GLU A 32 -14.47 7.08 7.69
CA GLU A 32 -13.77 6.60 8.89
C GLU A 32 -12.25 6.57 8.67
N GLU A 33 -11.78 6.01 7.55
CA GLU A 33 -10.35 5.96 7.22
C GLU A 33 -9.75 7.36 7.06
N LEU A 34 -10.46 8.31 6.43
CA LEU A 34 -10.03 9.70 6.33
C LEU A 34 -9.85 10.37 7.70
N ASN A 35 -10.66 9.98 8.69
CA ASN A 35 -10.54 10.49 10.06
C ASN A 35 -9.35 9.88 10.83
N THR A 36 -8.72 8.82 10.31
CA THR A 36 -7.48 8.25 10.88
C THR A 36 -6.22 8.97 10.42
N LEU A 37 -6.30 9.73 9.33
CA LEU A 37 -5.19 10.50 8.78
C LEU A 37 -4.97 11.79 9.57
N TRP A 38 -3.71 12.24 9.63
CA TRP A 38 -3.36 13.50 10.28
C TRP A 38 -3.83 14.70 9.45
N ASP A 39 -4.17 15.81 10.11
CA ASP A 39 -4.73 16.97 9.42
C ASP A 39 -3.74 17.58 8.41
N GLU A 40 -2.44 17.49 8.67
CA GLU A 40 -1.38 17.99 7.81
C GLU A 40 -1.31 17.28 6.46
N THR A 41 -1.59 15.97 6.44
CA THR A 41 -1.60 15.15 5.21
C THR A 41 -2.91 15.30 4.45
N ARG A 42 -3.98 15.76 5.13
CA ARG A 42 -5.32 16.01 4.54
C ARG A 42 -5.47 17.39 3.90
N ARG A 43 -4.48 18.28 4.01
CA ARG A 43 -4.56 19.63 3.44
C ARG A 43 -4.70 19.61 1.91
N LEU A 44 -5.57 20.47 1.37
CA LEU A 44 -5.75 20.61 -0.08
C LEU A 44 -4.59 21.35 -0.77
N VAL A 45 -3.85 22.16 -0.02
CA VAL A 45 -2.72 22.95 -0.51
C VAL A 45 -1.51 22.62 0.35
N ASN A 46 -0.41 22.23 -0.30
CA ASN A 46 0.83 21.82 0.35
C ASN A 46 0.63 20.76 1.46
N PRO A 47 0.03 19.59 1.14
CA PRO A 47 -0.08 18.49 2.11
C PRO A 47 1.30 18.01 2.56
N GLN A 48 1.37 17.48 3.77
CA GLN A 48 2.56 16.75 4.20
C GLN A 48 2.65 15.40 3.47
N ASP A 49 3.86 15.03 3.05
CA ASP A 49 4.11 13.74 2.40
C ASP A 49 3.88 12.56 3.36
N VAL A 50 3.22 11.53 2.85
CA VAL A 50 3.04 10.25 3.54
C VAL A 50 4.16 9.30 3.12
N PHE A 51 5.01 8.92 4.06
CA PHE A 51 6.13 8.01 3.79
C PHE A 51 5.63 6.57 3.62
N VAL A 52 6.15 5.91 2.59
CA VAL A 52 5.93 4.49 2.33
C VAL A 52 7.29 3.81 2.35
N ASP A 53 7.57 3.10 3.43
CA ASP A 53 8.86 2.47 3.65
C ASP A 53 8.87 1.01 3.20
N LEU A 54 10.07 0.54 2.86
CA LEU A 54 10.32 -0.88 2.59
C LEU A 54 10.75 -1.58 3.88
N SER A 55 10.32 -2.82 4.06
CA SER A 55 10.95 -3.67 5.06
C SER A 55 12.43 -3.86 4.72
N ASN A 56 13.25 -4.11 5.74
CA ASN A 56 14.69 -4.26 5.56
C ASN A 56 15.02 -5.36 4.52
N GLU A 57 14.31 -6.49 4.58
CA GLU A 57 14.47 -7.60 3.65
C GLU A 57 14.13 -7.21 2.21
N LEU A 58 13.01 -6.51 2.00
CA LEU A 58 12.57 -6.06 0.68
C LEU A 58 13.53 -5.03 0.08
N TYR A 59 14.04 -4.10 0.91
CA TYR A 59 15.04 -3.14 0.50
C TYR A 59 16.32 -3.86 0.01
N HIS A 60 16.87 -4.76 0.81
CA HIS A 60 18.06 -5.51 0.44
C HIS A 60 17.86 -6.35 -0.83
N MET A 61 16.71 -7.04 -0.95
CA MET A 61 16.38 -7.80 -2.15
C MET A 61 16.36 -6.93 -3.40
N LYS A 62 15.74 -5.74 -3.33
CA LYS A 62 15.74 -4.77 -4.44
C LYS A 62 17.17 -4.38 -4.85
N HIS A 63 18.02 -4.06 -3.89
CA HIS A 63 19.40 -3.66 -4.16
C HIS A 63 20.22 -4.80 -4.79
N GLN A 64 20.11 -6.00 -4.25
CA GLN A 64 20.79 -7.19 -4.80
C GLN A 64 20.40 -7.44 -6.26
N LEU A 65 19.11 -7.32 -6.59
CA LEU A 65 18.63 -7.49 -7.97
C LEU A 65 19.20 -6.43 -8.91
N LEU A 66 19.22 -5.16 -8.48
CA LEU A 66 19.78 -4.06 -9.28
C LEU A 66 21.29 -4.23 -9.52
N ASP A 67 22.03 -4.61 -8.48
CA ASP A 67 23.46 -4.85 -8.58
C ASP A 67 23.76 -6.03 -9.51
N SER A 68 22.99 -7.11 -9.41
CA SER A 68 23.13 -8.29 -10.28
C SER A 68 22.87 -7.97 -11.77
N TYR A 69 21.89 -7.10 -12.06
CA TYR A 69 21.58 -6.69 -13.41
C TYR A 69 22.69 -5.80 -13.99
N ASN A 70 23.17 -4.83 -13.21
CA ASN A 70 24.23 -3.93 -13.62
C ASN A 70 25.57 -4.65 -13.87
N ALA A 71 25.87 -5.70 -13.11
CA ALA A 71 27.04 -6.53 -13.35
C ALA A 71 26.96 -7.25 -14.71
N ARG A 72 25.81 -7.85 -15.03
CA ARG A 72 25.57 -8.58 -16.29
C ARG A 72 25.60 -7.71 -17.55
N VAL A 73 25.26 -6.43 -17.45
CA VAL A 73 25.25 -5.50 -18.61
C VAL A 73 26.67 -4.97 -18.92
N ARG A 74 27.60 -5.08 -17.96
CA ARG A 74 28.99 -4.62 -18.13
C ARG A 74 29.93 -5.70 -18.71
N GLU A 75 29.46 -6.94 -18.81
CA GLU A 75 30.08 -8.04 -19.56
C GLU A 75 29.59 -8.06 -21.01
#